data_AF-A0A4Q4NNW1-F1
#
_entry.id   AF-A0A4Q4NNW1-F1
#
_cell.length_a   1.000
_cell.length_b   1.000
_cell.length_c   1.000
_cell.angle_alpha   90.00
_cell.angle_beta   90.00
_cell.angle_gamma   90.00
#
_symmetry.space_group_name_H-M   'P 1'
#
loop_
_entity.id
_entity.type
_entity.pdbx_description
1 polymer ?
#
loop_
_entity_poly.entity_id
_entity_poly.type
_entity_poly.pdbx_seq_one_letter_code
_entity_poly.pdbx_strand_id
1 'polypeptide(L)'
;MVYLAKVDDALSTTVTGLKWFKIYEDGMDANGEWAVTRLYNNKGLVDFVLPSCIPSGQYLLRAELIALHAASNYPGAQLYMECAQINVTGGGTASPATVSFPGAYKATDPGIKFQLYWPKPTSYTIPGPRPFTCSAKIR
;
A
#
# COMPACT_ATOMS: atom_id res chain seq x y z
N MET A 1 -3.35 0.98 -2.32
CA MET A 1 -1.93 0.75 -1.94
C MET A 1 -1.62 -0.73 -2.06
N VAL A 2 -0.35 -1.09 -2.31
CA VAL A 2 0.10 -2.47 -2.34
C VAL A 2 1.39 -2.62 -1.54
N TYR A 3 1.45 -3.67 -0.71
CA TYR A 3 2.58 -4.04 0.12
C TYR A 3 3.00 -5.48 -0.15
N LEU A 4 4.26 -5.78 0.10
CA LEU A 4 4.80 -7.14 0.10
C LEU A 4 5.41 -7.47 1.46
N ALA A 5 5.30 -8.73 1.87
CA ALA A 5 6.08 -9.32 2.95
C ALA A 5 6.70 -10.62 2.44
N LYS A 6 8.04 -10.73 2.52
CA LYS A 6 8.73 -11.98 2.19
C LYS A 6 8.43 -13.00 3.27
N VAL A 7 8.10 -14.22 2.86
CA VAL A 7 7.77 -15.34 3.76
C VAL A 7 8.47 -16.61 3.28
N ASP A 8 8.61 -17.58 4.18
CA ASP A 8 9.18 -18.88 3.82
C ASP A 8 8.17 -19.72 3.02
N ASP A 9 6.90 -19.68 3.43
CA ASP A 9 5.79 -20.35 2.74
C ASP A 9 4.50 -19.50 2.78
N ALA A 10 4.08 -19.00 1.62
CA ALA A 10 2.90 -18.15 1.47
C ALA A 10 1.58 -18.92 1.65
N LEU A 11 1.59 -20.26 1.60
CA LEU A 11 0.38 -21.07 1.81
C LEU A 11 0.03 -21.24 3.30
N SER A 12 1.01 -21.17 4.19
CA SER A 12 0.86 -21.49 5.61
C SER A 12 1.23 -20.35 6.56
N THR A 13 1.98 -19.34 6.10
CA THR A 13 2.40 -18.22 6.93
C THR A 13 1.22 -17.33 7.31
N THR A 14 1.08 -17.04 8.62
CA THR A 14 0.07 -16.09 9.11
C THR A 14 0.53 -14.64 8.95
N VAL A 15 -0.42 -13.70 8.87
CA VAL A 15 -0.11 -12.28 8.61
C VAL A 15 0.51 -11.53 9.79
N THR A 16 0.49 -12.11 10.99
CA THR A 16 0.95 -11.47 12.23
C THR A 16 2.46 -11.41 12.30
N GLY A 17 3.02 -10.25 12.65
CA GLY A 17 4.47 -10.08 12.84
C GLY A 17 5.28 -10.01 11.55
N LEU A 18 4.62 -10.00 10.39
CA LEU A 18 5.30 -9.89 9.10
C LEU A 18 5.91 -8.51 8.87
N LYS A 19 7.02 -8.51 8.13
CA LYS A 19 7.79 -7.32 7.77
C LYS A 19 7.35 -6.83 6.38
N TRP A 20 6.44 -5.86 6.37
CA TRP A 20 5.83 -5.32 5.16
C TRP A 20 6.62 -4.15 4.60
N PHE A 21 6.74 -4.06 3.27
CA PHE A 21 7.20 -2.84 2.59
C PHE A 21 6.22 -2.47 1.49
N LYS A 22 5.97 -1.17 1.32
CA LYS A 22 5.06 -0.66 0.30
C LYS A 22 5.74 -0.73 -1.06
N ILE A 23 5.03 -1.13 -2.11
CA ILE A 23 5.53 -1.12 -3.49
C ILE A 23 4.73 -0.20 -4.41
N TYR A 24 3.51 0.15 -4.02
CA TYR A 24 2.62 0.99 -4.80
C TYR A 24 1.68 1.78 -3.91
N GLU A 25 1.37 2.99 -4.33
CA GLU A 25 0.27 3.77 -3.82
C GLU A 25 -0.31 4.70 -4.88
N ASP A 26 -1.58 5.00 -4.70
CA ASP A 26 -2.30 6.03 -5.43
C ASP A 26 -3.29 6.68 -4.44
N GLY A 27 -3.46 7.98 -4.54
CA GLY A 27 -4.22 8.81 -3.59
C GLY A 27 -5.04 9.88 -4.31
N MET A 28 -5.03 11.10 -3.80
CA MET A 28 -5.60 12.26 -4.50
C MET A 28 -4.52 12.84 -5.42
N ASP A 29 -4.84 13.01 -6.71
CA ASP A 29 -3.93 13.61 -7.68
C ASP A 29 -3.96 15.15 -7.64
N ALA A 30 -3.16 15.79 -8.50
CA ALA A 30 -3.07 17.25 -8.58
C ALA A 30 -4.37 17.94 -9.05
N ASN A 31 -5.29 17.21 -9.70
CA ASN A 31 -6.59 17.70 -10.14
C ASN A 31 -7.68 17.47 -9.08
N GLY A 32 -7.35 16.82 -7.96
CA GLY A 32 -8.29 16.46 -6.91
C GLY A 32 -9.08 15.17 -7.20
N GLU A 33 -8.68 14.38 -8.20
CA GLU A 33 -9.29 13.09 -8.49
C GLU A 33 -8.69 12.00 -7.59
N TRP A 34 -9.55 11.20 -6.96
CA TRP A 34 -9.15 10.13 -6.06
C TRP A 34 -8.88 8.82 -6.78
N ALA A 35 -7.94 8.04 -6.24
CA ALA A 35 -7.61 6.70 -6.73
C ALA A 35 -8.85 5.78 -6.88
N VAL A 36 -9.87 5.92 -6.02
CA VAL A 36 -11.10 5.13 -6.13
C VAL A 36 -11.93 5.48 -7.39
N THR A 37 -11.85 6.72 -7.87
CA THR A 37 -12.46 7.14 -9.14
C THR A 37 -11.72 6.51 -10.31
N ARG A 38 -10.38 6.54 -10.30
CA ARG A 38 -9.56 5.84 -11.31
C ARG A 38 -9.79 4.34 -11.31
N LEU A 39 -9.89 3.72 -10.13
CA LEU A 39 -10.24 2.30 -9.97
C LEU A 39 -11.58 1.97 -10.62
N TYR A 40 -12.62 2.76 -10.33
CA TYR A 40 -13.95 2.59 -10.92
C TYR A 40 -13.90 2.71 -12.45
N ASN A 41 -13.25 3.77 -12.96
CA ASN A 41 -13.10 4.01 -14.39
C ASN A 41 -12.30 2.88 -15.09
N ASN A 42 -11.34 2.27 -14.39
CA ASN A 42 -10.56 1.12 -14.85
C ASN A 42 -11.20 -0.24 -14.51
N LYS A 43 -12.53 -0.29 -14.34
CA LYS A 43 -13.29 -1.54 -14.12
C LYS A 43 -12.82 -2.37 -12.93
N GLY A 44 -12.35 -1.72 -11.87
CA GLY A 44 -11.85 -2.37 -10.67
C GLY A 44 -10.40 -2.88 -10.77
N LEU A 45 -9.65 -2.48 -11.80
CA LEU A 45 -8.26 -2.87 -11.98
C LEU A 45 -7.28 -1.80 -11.49
N VAL A 46 -6.20 -2.24 -10.85
CA VAL A 46 -5.06 -1.41 -10.43
C VAL A 46 -3.79 -2.01 -10.99
N ASP A 47 -3.09 -1.24 -11.81
CA ASP A 47 -1.79 -1.63 -12.35
C ASP A 47 -0.67 -1.14 -11.42
N PHE A 48 0.28 -2.02 -11.12
CA PHE A 48 1.48 -1.69 -10.38
C PHE A 48 2.64 -2.57 -10.84
N VAL A 49 3.86 -2.07 -10.66
CA VAL A 49 5.07 -2.79 -11.06
C VAL A 49 5.67 -3.51 -9.86
N LEU A 50 5.89 -4.81 -10.01
CA LEU A 50 6.65 -5.58 -9.03
C LEU A 50 8.14 -5.16 -9.09
N PRO A 51 8.77 -4.73 -7.97
CA PRO A 51 10.16 -4.30 -8.02
C PRO A 51 11.09 -5.46 -8.40
N SER A 52 11.83 -5.34 -9.51
CA SER A 52 12.67 -6.43 -10.04
C SER A 52 13.92 -6.74 -9.21
N CYS A 53 14.32 -5.84 -8.32
CA CYS A 53 15.53 -5.97 -7.50
C CYS A 53 15.29 -6.68 -6.16
N ILE A 54 14.05 -7.02 -5.79
CA ILE A 54 13.77 -7.74 -4.54
C ILE A 54 14.13 -9.22 -4.68
N PRO A 55 14.46 -9.92 -3.59
CA PRO A 55 14.82 -11.33 -3.64
C PRO A 55 13.71 -12.20 -4.24
N SER A 56 14.10 -13.19 -5.04
CA SER A 56 13.19 -14.25 -5.45
C SER A 56 12.63 -15.01 -4.23
N GLY A 57 11.49 -15.69 -4.41
CA GLY A 57 10.84 -16.55 -3.42
C GLY A 57 9.42 -16.11 -3.10
N GLN A 58 8.87 -16.67 -2.03
CA GLN A 58 7.47 -16.49 -1.68
C GLN A 58 7.21 -15.17 -0.94
N TYR A 59 6.06 -14.55 -1.25
CA TYR A 59 5.59 -13.33 -0.61
C TYR A 59 4.08 -13.40 -0.38
N LEU A 60 3.63 -12.73 0.69
CA LEU A 60 2.26 -12.24 0.77
C LEU A 60 2.21 -10.83 0.15
N LEU A 61 1.25 -10.62 -0.73
CA LEU A 61 0.93 -9.33 -1.34
C LEU A 61 -0.35 -8.80 -0.72
N ARG A 62 -0.27 -7.68 0.00
CA ARG A 62 -1.43 -7.01 0.60
C ARG A 62 -1.86 -5.85 -0.28
N ALA A 63 -3.01 -5.98 -0.92
CA ALA A 63 -3.67 -4.87 -1.62
C ALA A 63 -4.65 -4.20 -0.65
N GLU A 64 -4.73 -2.86 -0.67
CA GLU A 64 -5.60 -2.11 0.23
C GLU A 64 -6.24 -0.89 -0.44
N LEU A 65 -7.52 -0.71 -0.18
CA LEU A 65 -8.31 0.49 -0.43
C LEU A 65 -8.74 1.11 0.91
N ILE A 66 -8.58 2.42 1.06
CA ILE A 66 -9.08 3.16 2.23
C ILE A 66 -10.21 4.09 1.79
N ALA A 67 -11.41 3.90 2.34
CA ALA A 67 -12.53 4.79 2.14
C ALA A 67 -12.57 5.86 3.24
N LEU A 68 -12.62 7.12 2.83
CA LEU A 68 -12.48 8.29 3.71
C LEU A 68 -13.78 9.08 3.94
N HIS A 69 -14.90 8.60 3.40
CA HIS A 69 -16.18 9.33 3.44
C HIS A 69 -16.72 9.58 4.86
N ALA A 70 -16.26 8.82 5.85
CA ALA A 70 -16.58 8.97 7.27
C ALA A 70 -15.33 9.23 8.14
N ALA A 71 -14.20 9.62 7.54
CA ALA A 71 -12.91 9.70 8.22
C ALA A 71 -12.64 11.01 8.98
N SER A 72 -13.62 11.92 9.10
CA SER A 72 -13.43 13.22 9.76
C SER A 72 -13.03 13.08 11.23
N ASN A 73 -13.40 11.96 11.86
CA ASN A 73 -12.94 11.56 13.18
C ASN A 73 -12.44 10.11 13.16
N TYR A 74 -11.69 9.75 14.20
CA TYR A 74 -11.28 8.37 14.44
C TYR A 74 -12.08 7.79 15.63
N PRO A 75 -12.61 6.56 15.52
CA PRO A 75 -12.64 5.71 14.32
C PRO A 75 -13.56 6.29 13.23
N GLY A 76 -13.24 6.04 11.96
CA GLY A 76 -14.04 6.57 10.84
C GLY A 76 -13.57 6.13 9.45
N ALA A 77 -12.26 6.14 9.18
CA ALA A 77 -11.72 5.55 7.96
C ALA A 77 -12.00 4.05 7.90
N GLN A 78 -12.37 3.56 6.71
CA GLN A 78 -12.66 2.15 6.46
C GLN A 78 -11.55 1.55 5.59
N LEU A 79 -10.86 0.54 6.10
CA LEU A 79 -9.72 -0.08 5.45
C LEU A 79 -10.16 -1.44 4.91
N TYR A 80 -10.12 -1.61 3.59
CA TYR A 80 -10.44 -2.84 2.87
C TYR A 80 -9.14 -3.42 2.35
N MET A 81 -8.74 -4.58 2.85
CA MET A 81 -7.51 -5.22 2.41
C MET A 81 -7.67 -6.72 2.24
N GLU A 82 -7.00 -7.23 1.23
CA GLU A 82 -6.90 -8.65 0.93
C GLU A 82 -5.43 -9.01 0.68
N CYS A 83 -5.09 -10.27 0.96
CA CYS A 83 -3.76 -10.80 0.71
C CYS A 83 -3.79 -11.85 -0.40
N ALA A 84 -2.89 -11.72 -1.38
CA ALA A 84 -2.58 -12.73 -2.36
C ALA A 84 -1.25 -13.43 -2.02
N GLN A 85 -1.12 -14.68 -2.45
CA GLN A 85 0.08 -15.49 -2.27
C GLN A 85 0.81 -15.54 -3.60
N ILE A 86 2.06 -15.07 -3.64
CA ILE A 86 2.83 -15.00 -4.89
C ILE A 86 4.22 -15.61 -4.73
N ASN A 87 4.77 -16.11 -5.83
CA ASN A 87 6.16 -16.53 -5.92
C ASN A 87 6.90 -15.63 -6.92
N VAL A 88 7.82 -14.82 -6.43
CA VAL A 88 8.63 -13.91 -7.24
C VAL A 88 9.83 -14.66 -7.79
N THR A 89 10.08 -14.52 -9.09
CA THR A 89 11.24 -15.13 -9.78
C THR A 89 12.04 -14.05 -10.50
N GLY A 90 13.32 -14.32 -10.79
CA GLY A 90 14.21 -13.37 -11.47
C GLY A 90 14.59 -12.14 -10.64
N GLY A 91 14.50 -12.23 -9.31
CA GLY A 91 14.76 -11.14 -8.37
C GLY A 91 16.24 -10.76 -8.20
N GLY A 92 16.49 -9.81 -7.28
CA GLY A 92 17.81 -9.32 -6.89
C GLY A 92 18.13 -9.54 -5.42
N THR A 93 18.91 -8.63 -4.83
CA THR A 93 19.40 -8.72 -3.44
C THR A 93 18.96 -7.54 -2.57
N ALA A 94 18.01 -6.72 -3.05
CA ALA A 94 17.57 -5.55 -2.30
C ALA A 94 16.94 -5.94 -0.96
N SER A 95 17.14 -5.09 0.06
CA SER A 95 16.54 -5.24 1.38
C SER A 95 15.76 -3.96 1.71
N PRO A 96 14.46 -3.88 1.34
CA PRO A 96 13.63 -2.72 1.64
C PRO A 96 13.47 -2.51 3.14
N ALA A 97 13.39 -1.25 3.58
CA ALA A 97 12.96 -0.93 4.94
C ALA A 97 11.50 -1.39 5.14
N THR A 98 11.21 -1.96 6.31
CA THR A 98 9.91 -2.61 6.57
C THR A 98 9.17 -1.99 7.75
N VAL A 99 7.85 -2.19 7.76
CA VAL A 99 6.91 -1.81 8.82
C VAL A 99 6.04 -3.01 9.22
N SER A 100 5.30 -2.88 10.31
CA SER A 100 4.39 -3.91 10.83
C SER A 100 2.93 -3.53 10.63
N PHE A 101 2.07 -4.53 10.42
CA PHE A 101 0.62 -4.39 10.57
C PHE A 101 0.14 -5.35 11.67
N PRO A 102 -0.47 -4.86 12.77
CA PRO A 102 -0.68 -3.44 13.12
C PRO A 102 0.63 -2.69 13.42
N GLY A 103 0.60 -1.35 13.31
CA GLY A 103 1.71 -0.45 13.68
C GLY A 103 2.04 0.62 12.64
N ALA A 104 1.97 0.31 11.34
CA ALA A 104 2.33 1.25 10.28
C ALA A 104 1.37 2.43 10.13
N TYR A 105 0.13 2.27 10.61
CA TYR A 105 -0.90 3.32 10.61
C TYR A 105 -1.23 3.70 12.05
N LYS A 106 -1.45 4.99 12.27
CA LYS A 106 -1.90 5.57 13.55
C LYS A 106 -3.27 6.22 13.37
N ALA A 107 -4.06 6.19 14.43
CA ALA A 107 -5.34 6.88 14.51
C ALA A 107 -5.25 8.38 14.18
N THR A 108 -4.10 8.99 14.43
CA THR A 108 -3.82 10.42 14.21
C THR A 108 -3.11 10.71 12.90
N ASP A 109 -2.83 9.71 12.06
CA ASP A 109 -2.22 9.97 10.76
C ASP A 109 -3.14 10.86 9.91
N PRO A 110 -2.61 11.87 9.21
CA PRO A 110 -3.42 12.82 8.43
C PRO A 110 -4.17 12.15 7.28
N GLY A 111 -3.74 10.95 6.86
CA GLY A 111 -4.45 10.13 5.87
C GLY A 111 -5.52 9.20 6.45
N ILE A 112 -5.59 9.06 7.78
CA ILE A 112 -6.53 8.18 8.51
C ILE A 112 -7.63 8.99 9.19
N LYS A 113 -7.28 10.04 9.93
CA LYS A 113 -8.24 11.05 10.40
C LYS A 113 -8.19 12.23 9.43
N PHE A 114 -9.11 12.25 8.47
CA PHE A 114 -9.07 13.13 7.33
C PHE A 114 -10.43 13.77 7.04
N GLN A 115 -10.45 15.09 6.83
CA GLN A 115 -11.64 15.82 6.45
C GLN A 115 -11.77 15.89 4.92
N LEU A 116 -12.65 15.06 4.37
CA LEU A 116 -12.85 14.93 2.93
C LEU A 116 -13.68 16.08 2.31
N TYR A 117 -14.60 16.68 3.08
CA TYR A 117 -15.62 17.55 2.52
C TYR A 117 -15.36 19.05 2.72
N TRP A 118 -15.11 19.47 3.96
CA TRP A 118 -14.97 20.90 4.29
C TRP A 118 -13.93 21.19 5.39
N PRO A 119 -12.92 22.05 5.13
CA PRO A 119 -12.60 22.66 3.83
C PRO A 119 -12.25 21.61 2.78
N LYS A 120 -12.49 21.91 1.50
CA LYS A 120 -12.17 20.98 0.41
C LYS A 120 -10.64 20.75 0.39
N PRO A 121 -10.16 19.50 0.51
CA PRO A 121 -8.73 19.23 0.57
C PRO A 121 -8.06 19.50 -0.79
N THR A 122 -6.85 20.02 -0.76
CA THR A 122 -5.98 20.24 -1.93
C THR A 122 -4.82 19.26 -2.01
N SER A 123 -4.56 18.52 -0.93
CA SER A 123 -3.54 17.46 -0.88
C SER A 123 -4.00 16.32 0.04
N TYR A 124 -3.52 15.11 -0.22
CA TYR A 124 -3.75 13.94 0.63
C TYR A 124 -2.42 13.26 0.94
N THR A 125 -2.14 13.03 2.23
CA THR A 125 -0.96 12.25 2.66
C THR A 125 -1.38 10.81 2.86
N ILE A 126 -0.92 9.94 1.96
CA ILE A 126 -1.19 8.50 2.02
C ILE A 126 -0.51 7.93 3.28
N PRO A 127 -1.20 7.13 4.12
CA PRO A 127 -0.63 6.60 5.35
C PRO A 127 0.46 5.54 5.11
N GLY A 128 1.30 5.31 6.11
CA GLY A 128 2.42 4.36 6.07
C GLY A 128 3.67 4.87 5.31
N PRO A 129 4.65 3.98 5.06
CA PRO A 129 5.93 4.36 4.43
C PRO A 129 5.73 4.73 2.95
N ARG A 130 6.71 5.40 2.33
CA ARG A 130 6.74 5.60 0.87
C ARG A 130 6.94 4.26 0.13
N PRO A 131 6.47 4.13 -1.13
CA PRO A 131 6.79 2.97 -1.95
C PRO A 131 8.30 2.78 -2.10
N PHE A 132 8.75 1.55 -1.89
CA PHE A 132 10.09 1.11 -2.23
C PHE A 132 10.28 1.16 -3.75
N THR A 133 11.42 1.67 -4.18
CA THR A 133 11.83 1.69 -5.59
C THR A 133 13.20 1.06 -5.72
N CYS A 134 13.42 0.32 -6.82
CA CYS A 134 14.75 -0.16 -7.15
C CYS A 134 15.63 1.03 -7.55
N SER A 135 16.84 1.11 -7.02
CA SER A 135 17.83 2.06 -7.51
C SER A 135 18.02 1.85 -9.02
N ALA A 136 18.02 2.94 -9.79
CA ALA A 136 18.35 2.86 -11.20
C ALA A 136 19.74 2.21 -11.34
N LYS A 137 19.84 1.12 -12.12
CA LYS A 137 21.14 0.61 -12.53
C LYS A 137 21.78 1.72 -13.38
N ILE A 138 22.83 2.37 -12.87
CA ILE A 138 23.76 3.13 -13.71
C ILE A 138 24.33 2.09 -14.66
N ARG A 139 23.90 2.12 -15.93
CA ARG A 139 24.58 1.42 -17.01
C ARG A 139 25.66 2.33 -17.57
#